data_AF-A0A846ZHT4-F1
#
_entry.id   AF-A0A846ZHT4-F1
#
_cell.length_a   1.000
_cell.length_b   1.000
_cell.length_c   1.000
_cell.angle_alpha   90.00
_cell.angle_beta   90.00
_cell.angle_gamma   90.00
#
_symmetry.space_group_name_H-M   'P 1'
#
loop_
_entity.id
_entity.type
_entity.pdbx_description
1 polymer ?
#
loop_
_entity_poly.entity_id
_entity_poly.type
_entity_poly.pdbx_seq_one_letter_code
_entity_poly.pdbx_strand_id
1 'polypeptide(L)'
;MSLFDLFKKKAPTVTPTPEDATTPEPLTWENTPDPDVFFTGYQDAVETLTTTGKHAAAETLRANEPSLQLAFIDRFEAKTRTDIDNISDLDERTAAVITAVSTVRRYNRQMSVAVRARLAQAKKNLIGE
;
A
#
# COMPACT_ATOMS: atom_id res chain seq x y z
N MET A 1 -39.80 -26.31 -50.99
CA MET A 1 -39.31 -24.94 -50.75
C MET A 1 -38.41 -25.00 -49.53
N SER A 2 -37.09 -25.11 -49.74
CA SER A 2 -36.09 -25.37 -48.68
C SER A 2 -35.60 -24.06 -48.07
N LEU A 3 -35.59 -23.98 -46.74
CA LEU A 3 -35.18 -22.85 -45.89
C LEU A 3 -33.66 -22.87 -45.62
N PHE A 4 -32.82 -22.97 -46.65
CA PHE A 4 -31.37 -22.94 -46.46
C PHE A 4 -30.68 -22.23 -47.61
N ASP A 5 -30.59 -20.90 -47.51
CA ASP A 5 -29.53 -20.11 -48.14
C ASP A 5 -29.48 -18.69 -47.54
N LEU A 6 -28.99 -18.59 -46.30
CA LEU A 6 -28.52 -17.33 -45.72
C LEU A 6 -27.07 -17.51 -45.26
N PHE A 7 -26.22 -17.67 -46.26
CA PHE A 7 -24.78 -17.58 -46.13
C PHE A 7 -24.35 -16.19 -45.64
N LYS A 8 -23.35 -16.20 -44.75
CA LYS A 8 -22.26 -15.20 -44.63
C LYS A 8 -22.65 -13.77 -44.22
N LYS A 9 -22.62 -13.53 -42.91
CA LYS A 9 -21.73 -12.49 -42.36
C LYS A 9 -21.34 -12.86 -40.93
N LYS A 10 -20.08 -13.27 -40.72
CA LYS A 10 -19.51 -13.36 -39.37
C LYS A 10 -19.56 -11.94 -38.79
N ALA A 11 -20.18 -11.76 -37.63
CA ALA A 11 -19.96 -10.57 -36.84
C ALA A 11 -18.46 -10.44 -36.56
N PRO A 12 -17.84 -9.26 -36.72
CA PRO A 12 -16.48 -9.09 -36.26
C PRO A 12 -16.48 -9.33 -34.76
N THR A 13 -15.76 -10.35 -34.32
CA THR A 13 -15.37 -10.53 -32.94
C THR A 13 -14.66 -9.24 -32.54
N VAL A 14 -15.34 -8.42 -31.74
CA VAL A 14 -14.68 -7.34 -31.02
C VAL A 14 -13.84 -8.06 -29.99
N THR A 15 -12.56 -8.24 -30.28
CA THR A 15 -11.58 -8.54 -29.25
C THR A 15 -11.76 -7.46 -28.20
N PRO A 16 -12.09 -7.78 -26.93
CA PRO A 16 -11.98 -6.79 -25.89
C PRO A 16 -10.52 -6.38 -25.91
N THR A 17 -10.25 -5.16 -26.37
CA THR A 17 -9.01 -4.46 -26.04
C THR A 17 -8.83 -4.68 -24.54
N PRO A 18 -7.71 -5.26 -24.08
CA PRO A 18 -7.44 -5.27 -22.66
C PRO A 18 -7.53 -3.81 -22.23
N GLU A 19 -8.55 -3.51 -21.41
CA GLU A 19 -8.68 -2.24 -20.74
C GLU A 19 -7.33 -2.04 -20.06
N ASP A 20 -6.60 -1.02 -20.50
CA ASP A 20 -5.31 -0.66 -19.96
C ASP A 20 -5.57 -0.17 -18.54
N ALA A 21 -5.70 -1.11 -17.61
CA ALA A 21 -5.98 -0.90 -16.21
C ALA A 21 -4.69 -0.43 -15.53
N THR A 22 -4.17 0.71 -15.94
CA THR A 22 -3.10 1.42 -15.23
C THR A 22 -3.24 2.91 -15.46
N THR A 23 -4.41 3.46 -15.12
CA THR A 23 -4.35 4.79 -14.50
C THR A 23 -3.87 4.51 -13.07
N PRO A 24 -2.62 4.85 -12.69
CA PRO A 24 -2.19 4.66 -11.31
C PRO A 24 -3.18 5.42 -10.42
N GLU A 25 -3.73 4.75 -9.41
CA GLU A 25 -4.58 5.44 -8.43
C GLU A 25 -3.84 6.68 -7.93
N PRO A 26 -4.54 7.82 -7.74
CA PRO A 26 -3.90 9.00 -7.19
C PRO A 26 -3.28 8.64 -5.85
N LEU A 27 -2.03 9.06 -5.64
CA LEU A 27 -1.34 8.85 -4.38
C LEU A 27 -2.07 9.64 -3.28
N THR A 28 -2.55 8.93 -2.26
CA THR A 28 -3.20 9.46 -1.06
C THR A 28 -2.38 9.06 0.15
N TRP A 29 -2.72 9.61 1.33
CA TRP A 29 -2.11 9.16 2.57
C TRP A 29 -2.42 7.68 2.86
N GLU A 30 -3.53 7.12 2.33
CA GLU A 30 -3.94 5.74 2.59
C GLU A 30 -3.15 4.71 1.80
N ASN A 31 -2.68 5.06 0.60
CA ASN A 31 -1.98 4.16 -0.31
C ASN A 31 -0.48 4.47 -0.47
N THR A 32 0.03 5.51 0.19
CA THR A 32 1.45 5.83 0.18
C THR A 32 2.31 4.76 0.88
N PRO A 33 3.55 4.52 0.40
CA PRO A 33 4.58 3.78 1.12
C PRO A 33 5.45 4.68 2.02
N ASP A 34 5.28 6.01 1.95
CA ASP A 34 6.08 6.98 2.73
C ASP A 34 5.55 7.06 4.18
N PRO A 35 6.39 6.77 5.20
CA PRO A 35 5.98 6.88 6.59
C PRO A 35 5.45 8.28 6.96
N ASP A 36 6.11 9.36 6.53
CA ASP A 36 5.73 10.71 6.92
C ASP A 36 4.34 11.08 6.40
N VAL A 37 4.09 10.76 5.13
CA VAL A 37 2.80 11.01 4.47
C VAL A 37 1.69 10.14 5.08
N PHE A 38 1.96 8.86 5.33
CA PHE A 38 0.96 7.94 5.90
C PHE A 38 0.55 8.35 7.32
N PHE A 39 1.52 8.53 8.22
CA PHE A 39 1.23 8.79 9.63
C PHE A 39 0.65 10.19 9.86
N THR A 40 1.18 11.21 9.17
CA THR A 40 0.63 12.58 9.26
C THR A 40 -0.77 12.63 8.65
N GLY A 41 -0.97 12.04 7.47
CA GLY A 41 -2.29 12.03 6.83
C GLY A 41 -3.35 11.26 7.62
N TYR A 42 -2.98 10.17 8.30
CA TYR A 42 -3.89 9.47 9.22
C TYR A 42 -4.30 10.36 10.40
N GLN A 43 -3.35 11.07 11.02
CA GLN A 43 -3.65 11.98 12.14
C GLN A 43 -4.55 13.13 11.70
N ASP A 44 -4.24 13.75 10.56
CA ASP A 44 -5.03 14.84 9.98
C ASP A 44 -6.46 14.38 9.63
N ALA A 45 -6.62 13.15 9.10
CA ALA A 45 -7.92 12.57 8.80
C ALA A 45 -8.77 12.36 10.07
N VAL A 46 -8.16 11.82 11.12
CA VAL A 46 -8.81 11.65 12.43
C VAL A 46 -9.20 12.99 13.05
N GLU A 47 -8.31 13.99 12.98
CA GLU A 47 -8.57 15.34 13.49
C GLU A 47 -9.70 16.03 12.71
N THR A 48 -9.67 15.96 11.38
CA THR A 48 -10.71 16.52 10.51
C THR A 48 -12.07 15.92 10.82
N LEU A 49 -12.16 14.59 10.98
CA LEU A 49 -13.42 13.93 11.35
C LEU A 49 -13.90 14.36 12.74
N THR A 50 -12.97 14.57 13.68
CA THR A 50 -13.30 15.01 15.05
C THR A 50 -13.80 16.45 15.07
N THR A 51 -13.11 17.37 14.38
CA THR A 51 -13.44 18.80 14.34
C THR A 51 -14.71 19.10 13.54
N THR A 52 -15.03 18.27 12.54
CA THR A 52 -16.29 18.35 11.78
C THR A 52 -17.48 17.68 12.47
N GLY A 53 -17.32 17.21 13.72
CA GLY A 53 -18.37 16.58 14.52
C GLY A 53 -18.72 15.15 14.11
N LYS A 54 -17.95 14.53 13.22
CA LYS A 54 -18.13 13.14 12.74
C LYS A 54 -17.45 12.12 13.65
N HIS A 55 -17.74 12.19 14.95
CA HIS A 55 -17.07 11.38 15.98
C HIS A 55 -17.15 9.86 15.71
N ALA A 56 -18.31 9.35 15.27
CA ALA A 56 -18.45 7.93 14.94
C ALA A 56 -17.52 7.48 13.80
N ALA A 57 -17.28 8.34 12.80
CA ALA A 57 -16.36 8.05 11.71
C ALA A 57 -14.90 8.11 12.20
N ALA A 58 -14.56 9.08 13.07
CA ALA A 58 -13.24 9.17 13.68
C ALA A 58 -12.92 7.92 14.52
N GLU A 59 -13.85 7.45 15.35
CA GLU A 59 -13.69 6.20 16.11
C GLU A 59 -13.58 4.97 15.22
N THR A 60 -14.36 4.90 14.13
CA THR A 60 -14.23 3.82 13.15
C THR A 60 -12.84 3.81 12.51
N LEU A 61 -12.31 4.99 12.16
CA LEU A 61 -10.97 5.12 11.60
C LEU A 61 -9.89 4.70 12.61
N ARG A 62 -10.02 5.10 13.88
CA ARG A 62 -9.14 4.64 14.98
C ARG A 62 -9.19 3.13 15.19
N ALA A 63 -10.37 2.53 15.13
CA ALA A 63 -10.52 1.08 15.24
C ALA A 63 -9.83 0.33 14.08
N ASN A 64 -9.79 0.93 12.89
CA ASN A 64 -9.15 0.37 11.70
C ASN A 64 -7.63 0.63 11.63
N GLU A 65 -7.07 1.41 12.56
CA GLU A 65 -5.65 1.77 12.57
C GLU A 65 -4.70 0.57 12.41
N PRO A 66 -4.86 -0.56 13.13
CA PRO A 66 -3.95 -1.68 12.99
C PRO A 66 -3.95 -2.25 11.57
N SER A 67 -5.12 -2.36 10.95
CA SER A 67 -5.26 -2.88 9.57
C SER A 67 -4.61 -1.93 8.56
N LEU A 68 -4.80 -0.62 8.72
CA LEU A 68 -4.16 0.39 7.89
C LEU A 68 -2.63 0.35 8.02
N GLN A 69 -2.11 0.20 9.24
CA GLN A 69 -0.68 0.09 9.49
C GLN A 69 -0.07 -1.19 8.91
N LEU A 70 -0.79 -2.31 8.95
CA LEU A 70 -0.33 -3.55 8.31
C LEU A 70 -0.22 -3.39 6.79
N ALA A 71 -1.25 -2.84 6.16
CA ALA A 71 -1.24 -2.56 4.72
C ALA A 71 -0.15 -1.56 4.32
N PHE A 72 0.10 -0.56 5.17
CA PHE A 72 1.23 0.35 5.01
C PHE A 72 2.57 -0.38 5.04
N ILE A 73 2.79 -1.30 5.99
CA ILE A 73 4.05 -2.06 6.08
C ILE A 73 4.31 -2.87 4.80
N ASP A 74 3.28 -3.46 4.19
CA ASP A 74 3.42 -4.20 2.94
C ASP A 74 3.93 -3.30 1.80
N ARG A 75 3.36 -2.10 1.65
CA ARG A 75 3.80 -1.12 0.65
C ARG A 75 5.19 -0.54 0.96
N PHE A 76 5.45 -0.24 2.23
CA PHE A 76 6.75 0.20 2.72
C PHE A 76 7.83 -0.84 2.42
N GLU A 77 7.57 -2.13 2.66
CA GLU A 77 8.50 -3.21 2.37
C GLU A 77 8.80 -3.31 0.87
N ALA A 78 7.76 -3.26 0.02
CA ALA A 78 7.92 -3.29 -1.43
C ALA A 78 8.76 -2.11 -1.94
N LYS A 79 8.46 -0.88 -1.50
CA LYS A 79 9.25 0.30 -1.85
C LYS A 79 10.69 0.19 -1.35
N THR A 80 10.88 -0.21 -0.09
CA THR A 80 12.22 -0.32 0.50
C THR A 80 13.05 -1.36 -0.24
N ARG A 81 12.45 -2.47 -0.69
CA ARG A 81 13.11 -3.46 -1.54
C ARG A 81 13.65 -2.81 -2.81
N THR A 82 12.81 -2.10 -3.55
CA THR A 82 13.22 -1.41 -4.77
C THR A 82 14.31 -0.38 -4.52
N ASP A 83 14.24 0.37 -3.41
CA ASP A 83 15.24 1.38 -3.05
C ASP A 83 16.61 0.74 -2.74
N ILE A 84 16.63 -0.45 -2.14
CA ILE A 84 17.87 -1.13 -1.75
C ILE A 84 18.43 -2.11 -2.79
N ASP A 85 17.65 -2.50 -3.80
CA ASP A 85 18.04 -3.50 -4.81
C ASP A 85 19.30 -3.08 -5.60
N ASN A 86 19.56 -1.78 -5.71
CA ASN A 86 20.73 -1.25 -6.41
C ASN A 86 21.96 -1.05 -5.49
N ILE A 87 21.84 -1.30 -4.18
CA ILE A 87 22.94 -1.17 -3.23
C ILE A 87 23.74 -2.47 -3.22
N SER A 88 24.96 -2.42 -3.77
CA SER A 88 25.85 -3.59 -3.88
C SER A 88 26.56 -3.92 -2.57
N ASP A 89 26.86 -2.91 -1.74
CA ASP A 89 27.51 -3.10 -0.45
C ASP A 89 26.51 -3.61 0.61
N LEU A 90 26.85 -4.71 1.27
CA LEU A 90 25.96 -5.38 2.23
C LEU A 90 25.72 -4.53 3.48
N ASP A 91 26.75 -3.84 3.97
CA ASP A 91 26.68 -3.07 5.20
C ASP A 91 25.88 -1.78 4.96
N GLU A 92 26.10 -1.12 3.83
CA GLU A 92 25.32 0.04 3.37
C GLU A 92 23.84 -0.33 3.19
N ARG A 93 23.56 -1.46 2.55
CA ARG A 93 22.19 -1.96 2.37
C ARG A 93 21.52 -2.22 3.72
N THR A 94 22.23 -2.88 4.63
CA THR A 94 21.70 -3.18 5.98
C THR A 94 21.45 -1.90 6.78
N ALA A 95 22.35 -0.92 6.70
CA ALA A 95 22.19 0.38 7.33
C ALA A 95 20.99 1.15 6.77
N ALA A 96 20.76 1.11 5.45
CA ALA A 96 19.59 1.72 4.81
C ALA A 96 18.29 1.10 5.33
N VAL A 97 18.21 -0.24 5.42
CA VAL A 97 17.04 -0.94 5.99
C VAL A 97 16.81 -0.56 7.46
N ILE A 98 17.86 -0.55 8.29
CA ILE A 98 17.74 -0.16 9.70
C ILE A 98 17.25 1.27 9.84
N THR A 99 17.73 2.18 9.00
CA THR A 99 17.31 3.59 8.98
C THR A 99 15.83 3.70 8.61
N ALA A 100 15.40 3.06 7.53
CA ALA A 100 14.01 3.06 7.07
C ALA A 100 13.05 2.51 8.15
N VAL A 101 13.38 1.36 8.75
CA VAL A 101 12.57 0.76 9.83
C VAL A 101 12.54 1.65 11.08
N SER A 102 13.64 2.33 11.39
CA SER A 102 13.71 3.27 12.51
C SER A 102 12.81 4.48 12.30
N THR A 103 12.67 4.96 11.07
CA THR A 103 11.72 6.04 10.71
C THR A 103 10.28 5.62 11.03
N VAL A 104 9.85 4.43 10.62
CA VAL A 104 8.50 3.91 10.95
C VAL A 104 8.26 3.85 12.46
N ARG A 105 9.26 3.43 13.24
CA ARG A 105 9.17 3.37 14.71
C ARG A 105 9.08 4.74 15.38
N ARG A 106 9.62 5.80 14.77
CA ARG A 106 9.53 7.17 15.32
C ARG A 106 8.09 7.68 15.30
N TYR A 107 7.37 7.45 14.20
CA TYR A 107 5.97 7.84 14.08
C TYR A 107 5.04 6.96 14.92
N ASN A 108 5.33 5.65 15.01
CA ASN A 108 4.45 4.69 15.63
C ASN A 108 5.05 4.07 16.91
N ARG A 109 5.25 4.90 17.93
CA ARG A 109 5.86 4.46 19.21
C ARG A 109 5.02 3.43 19.97
N GLN A 110 3.70 3.46 19.80
CA GLN A 110 2.74 2.62 20.53
C GLN A 110 2.03 1.61 19.62
N MET A 111 2.71 1.09 18.60
CA MET A 111 2.18 0.06 17.71
C MET A 111 1.69 -1.18 18.46
N SER A 112 0.62 -1.80 17.95
CA SER A 112 0.12 -3.09 18.42
C SER A 112 1.17 -4.19 18.23
N VAL A 113 1.02 -5.31 18.95
CA VAL A 113 1.95 -6.45 18.85
C VAL A 113 1.98 -7.02 17.43
N ALA A 114 0.83 -7.08 16.75
CA ALA A 114 0.75 -7.56 15.37
C ALA A 114 1.54 -6.67 14.40
N VAL A 115 1.40 -5.34 14.53
CA VAL A 115 2.13 -4.36 13.69
C VAL A 115 3.63 -4.44 13.96
N ARG A 116 4.05 -4.57 15.23
CA ARG A 116 5.46 -4.81 15.60
C ARG A 116 6.03 -6.06 14.95
N ALA A 117 5.29 -7.17 15.04
CA ALA A 117 5.71 -8.45 14.47
C ALA A 117 5.84 -8.35 12.95
N ARG A 118 4.87 -7.74 12.27
CA ARG A 118 4.90 -7.54 10.82
C ARG A 118 6.07 -6.65 10.38
N LEU A 119 6.36 -5.57 11.11
CA LEU A 119 7.50 -4.70 10.84
C LEU A 119 8.85 -5.40 11.08
N ALA A 120 8.94 -6.24 12.12
CA ALA A 120 10.12 -7.06 12.37
C ALA A 120 10.33 -8.10 11.26
N GLN A 121 9.26 -8.72 10.77
CA GLN A 121 9.30 -9.63 9.63
C GLN A 121 9.72 -8.91 8.35
N ALA A 122 9.17 -7.72 8.07
CA ALA A 122 9.58 -6.90 6.94
C ALA A 122 11.08 -6.58 6.98
N LYS A 123 11.59 -6.17 8.15
CA LYS A 123 13.03 -5.95 8.36
C LYS A 123 13.84 -7.21 8.02
N LYS A 124 13.43 -8.36 8.54
CA LYS A 124 14.12 -9.64 8.29
C LYS A 124 14.16 -9.96 6.80
N ASN A 125 13.01 -9.87 6.13
CA ASN A 125 12.89 -10.09 4.70
C ASN A 125 13.82 -9.14 3.92
N LEU A 126 13.84 -7.85 4.26
CA LEU A 126 14.64 -6.84 3.58
C LEU A 126 16.15 -7.09 3.70
N ILE A 127 16.63 -7.54 4.86
CA ILE A 127 18.04 -7.89 5.07
C ILE A 127 18.41 -9.19 4.34
N GLY A 128 17.45 -10.12 4.19
CA GLY A 128 17.67 -11.41 3.53
C GLY A 128 18.23 -12.50 4.45
N GLU A 129 17.89 -12.45 5.74
CA GLU A 129 18.20 -13.50 6.73
C GLU A 129 17.26 -14.72 6.66
#